data_AF-A0A0D2N1N6-F1
#
_entry.id   AF-A0A0D2N1N6-F1
#
_cell.length_a   1.000
_cell.length_b   1.000
_cell.length_c   1.000
_cell.angle_alpha   90.00
_cell.angle_beta   90.00
_cell.angle_gamma   90.00
#
_symmetry.space_group_name_H-M   'P 1'
#
loop_
_entity.id
_entity.type
_entity.pdbx_description
1 polymer ?
#
loop_
_entity_poly.entity_id
_entity_poly.type
_entity_poly.pdbx_seq_one_letter_code
_entity_poly.pdbx_strand_id
1 'polypeptide(L)'
;MFGRSSVLAKGSSLRYFSSSSSSGVLKIGDVLRQTRTFSNDDVGQYSKLSHDVNPLHFDSESARAAGFEDRLVHGLLVASLFPWIISSHFNEKTVGKGTIVLDDQVRLLAKYLLKRIHGF
;
A
#
# COMPACT_ATOMS: atom_id res chain seq x y z
N MET A 1 19.13 -37.11 5.44
CA MET A 1 19.96 -35.99 4.95
C MET A 1 19.44 -35.60 3.57
N PHE A 2 18.64 -34.53 3.46
CA PHE A 2 18.22 -33.97 2.17
C PHE A 2 18.27 -32.45 2.28
N GLY A 3 19.20 -31.85 1.52
CA GLY A 3 19.45 -30.42 1.48
C GLY A 3 18.40 -29.69 0.64
N ARG A 4 18.00 -28.49 1.08
CA ARG A 4 17.19 -27.57 0.29
C ARG A 4 18.07 -26.42 -0.17
N SER A 5 18.19 -26.28 -1.48
CA SER A 5 18.90 -25.21 -2.18
C SER A 5 18.34 -23.83 -1.81
N SER A 6 19.26 -22.90 -1.55
CA SER A 6 19.00 -21.48 -1.34
C SER A 6 18.88 -20.76 -2.68
N VAL A 7 17.76 -20.07 -2.90
CA VAL A 7 17.65 -19.01 -3.92
C VAL A 7 17.53 -17.70 -3.17
N LEU A 8 18.59 -16.89 -3.21
CA LEU A 8 18.62 -15.53 -2.67
C LEU A 8 17.85 -14.60 -3.61
N ALA A 9 16.64 -14.18 -3.20
CA ALA A 9 16.01 -12.98 -3.74
C ALA A 9 16.47 -11.78 -2.88
N LYS A 10 17.18 -10.83 -3.49
CA LYS A 10 17.54 -9.54 -2.88
C LYS A 10 16.27 -8.71 -2.67
N GLY A 11 15.74 -8.73 -1.45
CA GLY A 11 14.56 -7.97 -1.05
C GLY A 11 14.93 -6.56 -0.56
N SER A 12 14.32 -5.54 -1.16
CA SER A 12 14.24 -4.17 -0.66
C SER A 12 13.67 -4.14 0.76
N SER A 13 14.35 -3.40 1.65
CA SER A 13 14.05 -3.35 3.08
C SER A 13 12.67 -2.72 3.35
N LEU A 14 11.65 -3.56 3.56
CA LEU A 14 10.38 -3.16 4.15
C LEU A 14 10.62 -2.92 5.65
N ARG A 15 10.59 -1.67 6.09
CA ARG A 15 10.57 -1.35 7.53
C ARG A 15 9.18 -1.60 8.08
N TYR A 16 8.96 -2.82 8.56
CA TYR A 16 7.77 -3.21 9.30
C TYR A 16 7.88 -2.73 10.74
N PHE A 17 7.25 -1.59 11.08
CA PHE A 17 7.06 -1.20 12.47
C PHE A 17 5.89 -2.00 13.03
N SER A 18 6.18 -3.18 13.58
CA SER A 18 5.24 -3.90 14.42
C SER A 18 5.46 -3.50 15.87
N SER A 19 4.56 -2.68 16.42
CA SER A 19 4.43 -2.61 17.88
C SER A 19 3.84 -3.95 18.34
N SER A 20 4.61 -4.75 19.08
CA SER A 20 4.10 -6.00 19.62
C SER A 20 2.95 -5.76 20.61
N SER A 21 2.02 -6.73 20.63
CA SER A 21 1.00 -7.02 21.64
C SER A 21 -0.36 -6.29 21.52
N SER A 22 -1.31 -6.95 20.85
CA SER A 22 -2.24 -7.80 21.60
C SER A 22 -2.73 -8.95 20.71
N SER A 23 -2.62 -10.17 21.22
CA SER A 23 -3.26 -11.38 20.69
C SER A 23 -4.77 -11.31 20.96
N GLY A 24 -5.41 -10.22 20.55
CA GLY A 24 -6.79 -9.87 20.87
C GLY A 24 -7.67 -9.92 19.63
N VAL A 25 -8.91 -10.35 19.83
CA VAL A 25 -10.01 -10.13 18.89
C VAL A 25 -10.15 -8.62 18.67
N LEU A 26 -10.16 -8.18 17.41
CA LEU A 26 -10.44 -6.79 17.06
C LEU A 26 -11.81 -6.37 17.60
N LYS A 27 -11.88 -5.17 18.15
CA LYS A 27 -13.08 -4.61 18.78
C LYS A 27 -13.54 -3.37 18.04
N ILE A 28 -14.82 -3.06 18.20
CA ILE A 28 -15.39 -1.80 17.71
C ILE A 28 -14.63 -0.65 18.38
N GLY A 29 -14.15 0.29 17.57
CA GLY A 29 -13.33 1.43 18.02
C GLY A 29 -11.82 1.22 17.81
N ASP A 30 -11.37 0.03 17.43
CA ASP A 30 -9.96 -0.20 17.09
C ASP A 30 -9.56 0.62 15.86
N VAL A 31 -8.39 1.25 15.95
CA VAL A 31 -7.80 2.02 14.85
C VAL A 31 -6.55 1.30 14.38
N LEU A 32 -6.57 0.87 13.12
CA LEU A 32 -5.40 0.28 12.45
C LEU A 32 -4.71 1.35 11.60
N ARG A 33 -3.37 1.39 11.64
CA ARG A 33 -2.57 2.33 10.86
C ARG A 33 -1.41 1.62 10.18
N GLN A 34 -1.27 1.81 8.87
CA GLN A 34 -0.11 1.38 8.09
C GLN A 34 0.56 2.58 7.43
N THR A 35 1.88 2.53 7.31
CA THR A 35 2.65 3.48 6.51
C THR A 35 3.54 2.72 5.54
N ARG A 36 3.56 3.18 4.28
CA ARG A 36 4.43 2.65 3.23
C ARG A 36 4.91 3.81 2.36
N THR A 37 6.18 3.78 2.00
CA THR A 37 6.75 4.64 0.95
C THR A 37 6.76 3.86 -0.35
N PHE A 38 6.22 4.45 -1.42
CA PHE A 38 6.25 3.86 -2.76
C PHE A 38 7.44 4.41 -3.54
N SER A 39 8.16 3.51 -4.21
CA SER A 39 9.27 3.83 -5.09
C SER A 39 8.80 3.97 -6.54
N ASN A 40 9.67 4.51 -7.40
CA ASN A 40 9.41 4.54 -8.85
C ASN A 40 9.26 3.14 -9.44
N ASP A 41 9.92 2.12 -8.89
CA ASP A 41 9.73 0.73 -9.33
C ASP A 41 8.33 0.24 -8.97
N ASP A 42 7.82 0.52 -7.75
CA ASP A 42 6.44 0.15 -7.38
C ASP A 42 5.41 0.76 -8.34
N VAL A 43 5.59 2.04 -8.70
CA VAL A 43 4.73 2.76 -9.67
C VAL A 43 4.83 2.12 -11.06
N GLY A 44 6.05 1.78 -11.50
CA GLY A 44 6.28 1.11 -12.78
C GLY A 44 5.69 -0.29 -12.85
N GLN A 45 5.84 -1.10 -11.79
CA GLN A 45 5.25 -2.44 -11.73
C GLN A 45 3.73 -2.39 -11.70
N TYR A 46 3.15 -1.44 -10.94
CA TYR A 46 1.70 -1.28 -10.89
C TYR A 46 1.13 -0.86 -12.25
N SER A 47 1.80 0.03 -12.97
CA SER A 47 1.39 0.42 -14.32
C SER A 47 1.42 -0.75 -15.31
N LYS A 48 2.43 -1.62 -15.24
CA LYS A 48 2.46 -2.85 -16.06
C LYS A 48 1.29 -3.78 -15.76
N LEU A 49 0.90 -3.88 -14.49
CA LEU A 49 -0.19 -4.75 -14.04
C LEU A 49 -1.59 -4.19 -14.36
N SER A 50 -1.78 -2.90 -14.12
CA SER A 50 -3.07 -2.20 -14.26
C SER A 50 -3.30 -1.67 -15.68
N HIS A 51 -2.24 -1.57 -16.48
CA HIS A 51 -2.19 -0.84 -17.75
C HIS A 51 -2.49 0.66 -17.61
N ASP A 52 -2.46 1.21 -16.39
CA ASP A 52 -2.55 2.65 -16.17
C ASP A 52 -1.21 3.32 -16.44
N VAL A 53 -1.10 3.88 -17.64
CA VAL A 53 0.07 4.59 -18.17
C VAL A 53 -0.13 6.11 -18.15
N ASN A 54 -1.00 6.63 -17.28
CA ASN A 54 -1.24 8.07 -17.18
C ASN A 54 0.09 8.83 -16.95
N PRO A 55 0.44 9.83 -17.80
CA PRO A 55 1.67 10.59 -17.68
C PRO A 55 1.91 11.24 -16.32
N LEU A 56 0.84 11.52 -15.55
CA LEU A 56 0.94 12.06 -14.19
C LEU A 56 1.76 11.17 -13.24
N HIS A 57 1.95 9.88 -13.55
CA HIS A 57 2.75 8.95 -12.76
C HIS A 57 4.23 8.88 -13.18
N PHE A 58 4.57 9.35 -14.38
CA PHE A 58 5.87 9.11 -15.01
C PHE A 58 6.60 10.38 -15.44
N ASP A 59 5.87 11.45 -15.69
CA ASP A 59 6.41 12.69 -16.22
C ASP A 59 6.15 13.87 -15.27
N SER A 60 7.24 14.46 -14.78
CA SER A 60 7.18 15.56 -13.82
C SER A 60 6.60 16.84 -14.45
N GLU A 61 6.80 17.06 -15.76
CA GLU A 61 6.26 18.24 -16.45
C GLU A 61 4.74 18.17 -16.58
N SER A 62 4.21 17.01 -16.99
CA SER A 62 2.78 16.73 -17.06
C SER A 62 2.12 16.87 -15.70
N ALA A 63 2.76 16.36 -14.64
CA ALA A 63 2.26 16.50 -13.27
C ALA A 63 2.20 17.96 -12.81
N ARG A 64 3.26 18.74 -13.09
CA ARG A 64 3.30 20.18 -12.77
C ARG A 64 2.30 21.00 -13.58
N ALA A 65 2.15 20.68 -14.86
CA ALA A 65 1.13 21.29 -15.72
C ALA A 65 -0.29 21.03 -15.21
N ALA A 66 -0.53 19.88 -14.57
CA ALA A 66 -1.78 19.56 -13.90
C ALA A 66 -1.94 20.17 -12.48
N GLY A 67 -0.95 20.95 -12.01
CA GLY A 67 -1.00 21.67 -10.72
C GLY A 67 -0.45 20.89 -9.53
N PHE A 68 0.32 19.82 -9.75
CA PHE A 68 0.99 19.06 -8.70
C PHE A 68 2.47 19.48 -8.56
N GLU A 69 3.08 19.20 -7.41
CA GLU A 69 4.51 19.53 -7.21
C GLU A 69 5.45 18.63 -8.03
N ASP A 70 5.10 17.33 -8.11
CA ASP A 70 5.81 16.31 -8.90
C ASP A 70 4.85 15.14 -9.21
N ARG A 71 5.39 14.09 -9.83
CA ARG A 71 4.69 12.85 -10.19
C ARG A 71 3.94 12.24 -9.02
N LEU A 72 2.80 11.64 -9.37
CA LEU A 72 1.89 11.03 -8.41
C LEU A 72 2.02 9.53 -8.38
N VAL A 73 1.72 8.91 -7.24
CA VAL A 73 1.49 7.46 -7.16
C VAL A 73 0.07 7.16 -7.64
N HIS A 74 -0.15 6.03 -8.30
CA HIS A 74 -1.50 5.57 -8.67
C HIS A 74 -2.41 5.51 -7.46
N GLY A 75 -3.59 6.14 -7.54
CA GLY A 75 -4.51 6.18 -6.41
C GLY A 75 -4.96 4.77 -5.95
N LEU A 76 -5.17 3.86 -6.91
CA LEU A 76 -5.55 2.47 -6.61
C LEU A 76 -4.38 1.64 -6.04
N LEU A 77 -3.12 1.99 -6.34
CA LEU A 77 -1.96 1.38 -5.68
C LEU A 77 -1.89 1.78 -4.20
N VAL A 78 -2.25 3.02 -3.86
CA VAL A 78 -2.37 3.44 -2.47
C VAL A 78 -3.56 2.74 -1.80
N ALA A 79 -4.70 2.67 -2.49
CA ALA A 79 -5.91 2.02 -2.00
C ALA A 79 -5.69 0.51 -1.71
N SER A 80 -4.78 -0.15 -2.42
CA SER A 80 -4.47 -1.57 -2.18
C SER A 80 -3.91 -1.85 -0.78
N LEU A 81 -3.51 -0.82 -0.02
CA LEU A 81 -3.10 -0.96 1.37
C LEU A 81 -4.27 -1.24 2.32
N PHE A 82 -5.51 -0.87 1.97
CA PHE A 82 -6.70 -1.11 2.80
C PHE A 82 -6.99 -2.61 2.98
N PRO A 83 -7.16 -3.42 1.92
CA PRO A 83 -7.35 -4.85 2.10
C PRO A 83 -6.12 -5.51 2.72
N TRP A 84 -4.92 -4.97 2.48
CA TRP A 84 -3.69 -5.49 3.08
C TRP A 84 -3.64 -5.29 4.60
N ILE A 85 -3.97 -4.10 5.11
CA ILE A 85 -3.96 -3.83 6.56
C ILE A 85 -5.07 -4.63 7.25
N ILE A 86 -6.25 -4.75 6.64
CA ILE A 86 -7.33 -5.60 7.15
C ILE A 86 -6.83 -7.05 7.21
N SER A 87 -6.38 -7.61 6.09
CA SER A 87 -5.93 -9.01 6.06
C SER A 87 -4.74 -9.30 6.97
N SER A 88 -3.85 -8.33 7.21
CA SER A 88 -2.65 -8.53 8.03
C SER A 88 -2.94 -8.50 9.54
N HIS A 89 -4.04 -7.87 9.96
CA HIS A 89 -4.42 -7.75 11.37
C HIS A 89 -5.52 -8.75 11.79
N PHE A 90 -6.27 -9.29 10.82
CA PHE A 90 -7.28 -10.31 11.07
C PHE A 90 -6.62 -11.69 11.12
N ASN A 91 -6.29 -12.13 12.35
CA ASN A 91 -5.64 -13.41 12.57
C ASN A 91 -6.57 -14.59 12.27
N GLU A 92 -5.99 -15.67 11.76
CA GLU A 92 -6.66 -16.94 11.45
C GLU A 92 -7.46 -17.50 12.65
N LYS A 93 -7.00 -17.24 13.87
CA LYS A 93 -7.63 -17.70 15.12
C LYS A 93 -8.92 -16.97 15.49
N THR A 94 -9.18 -15.79 14.91
CA THR A 94 -10.31 -14.94 15.30
C THR A 94 -11.42 -14.89 14.27
N VAL A 95 -11.12 -15.04 12.97
CA VAL A 95 -12.12 -14.94 11.90
C VAL A 95 -12.12 -16.19 10.98
N GLY A 96 -11.27 -17.18 11.27
CA GLY A 96 -11.04 -18.32 10.39
C GLY A 96 -10.20 -17.94 9.18
N LYS A 97 -9.65 -18.93 8.47
CA LYS A 97 -8.97 -18.68 7.19
C LYS A 97 -9.93 -18.00 6.21
N GLY A 98 -9.45 -16.96 5.51
CA GLY A 98 -10.18 -16.36 4.38
C GLY A 98 -11.01 -15.13 4.72
N THR A 99 -10.46 -14.15 5.44
CA THR A 99 -11.11 -12.84 5.54
C THR A 99 -11.22 -12.22 4.15
N ILE A 100 -12.46 -12.00 3.70
CA ILE A 100 -12.77 -11.36 2.41
C ILE A 100 -13.37 -10.00 2.73
N VAL A 101 -12.80 -8.96 2.12
CA VAL A 101 -13.45 -7.64 2.08
C VAL A 101 -14.61 -7.74 1.10
N LEU A 102 -15.85 -7.67 1.61
CA LEU A 102 -17.06 -7.84 0.79
C LEU A 102 -17.44 -6.55 0.05
N ASP A 103 -17.23 -5.41 0.68
CA ASP A 103 -17.46 -4.08 0.11
C ASP A 103 -16.40 -3.13 0.64
N ASP A 104 -15.84 -2.30 -0.25
CA ASP A 104 -14.97 -1.19 0.11
C ASP A 104 -15.32 0.00 -0.78
N GLN A 105 -15.63 1.13 -0.15
CA GLN A 105 -15.96 2.37 -0.84
C GLN A 105 -14.79 3.33 -0.72
N VAL A 106 -13.79 3.15 -1.61
CA VAL A 106 -12.63 4.03 -1.63
C VAL A 106 -12.93 5.28 -2.44
N ARG A 107 -13.20 6.40 -1.75
CA ARG A 107 -13.25 7.72 -2.37
C ARG A 107 -11.85 8.31 -2.51
N LEU A 108 -11.22 8.06 -3.65
CA LEU A 108 -9.96 8.70 -4.02
C LEU A 108 -10.21 10.16 -4.44
N LEU A 109 -10.18 11.07 -3.47
CA LEU A 109 -10.13 12.50 -3.77
C LEU A 109 -8.69 12.86 -4.19
N ALA A 110 -8.42 12.84 -5.49
CA ALA A 110 -7.14 13.24 -6.07
C ALA A 110 -6.62 14.60 -5.55
N LYS A 111 -7.53 15.50 -5.15
CA LYS A 111 -7.19 16.80 -4.55
C LYS A 111 -6.72 16.75 -3.09
N TYR A 112 -7.05 15.70 -2.33
CA TYR A 112 -6.77 15.65 -0.88
C TYR A 112 -5.49 14.88 -0.53
N LEU A 113 -5.00 14.01 -1.41
CA LEU A 113 -3.75 13.29 -1.19
C LEU A 113 -2.49 14.18 -1.33
N LEU A 114 -2.63 15.43 -1.80
CA LEU A 114 -1.52 16.28 -2.23
C LEU A 114 -1.31 17.58 -1.44
N LYS A 115 -2.09 17.84 -0.38
CA LYS A 115 -1.88 19.03 0.48
C LYS A 115 -1.18 18.76 1.82
N ARG A 116 -0.71 17.53 2.08
CA ARG A 116 -0.13 17.17 3.39
C ARG A 116 1.15 16.33 3.32
N ILE A 117 1.97 16.52 2.30
CA ILE A 117 3.37 16.10 2.32
C ILE A 117 4.23 17.37 2.35
N HIS A 118 4.10 18.14 3.43
CA HIS A 118 5.14 19.08 3.83
C HIS A 118 5.87 18.45 5.02
N GLY A 119 7.18 18.29 4.89
CA GLY A 119 8.07 17.81 5.96
C GLY A 119 9.10 16.82 5.45
N PHE A 120 10.19 17.35 4.86
CA PHE A 120 11.50 16.76 5.05
C PHE A 120 11.91 16.90 6.52
#